data_AF-A0A7Y1VFZ6-F1
#
_entry.id   AF-A0A7Y1VFZ6-F1
#
_cell.length_a   1.000
_cell.length_b   1.000
_cell.length_c   1.000
_cell.angle_alpha   90.00
_cell.angle_beta   90.00
_cell.angle_gamma   90.00
#
_symmetry.space_group_name_H-M   'P 1'
#
loop_
_entity.id
_entity.type
_entity.pdbx_description
1 polymer ?
#
loop_
_entity_poly.entity_id
_entity_poly.type
_entity_poly.pdbx_seq_one_letter_code
_entity_poly.pdbx_strand_id
1 'polypeptide(L)'
;MNLDPALIMAMWAAGLSIAAAVVVLWRVVGTGYLWLAAGTSAGFGIIAALSGGGLPSWIGAISAALAVFVPPVGATVLLGLAGVAHLSSIATNGPIVLSLLGAASLGGITSEMMLGHWFLIDPRLPRWSLHRLAAIGGAAAAL
;
A
#
# COMPACT_ATOMS: atom_id res chain seq x y z
N MET A 1 7.07 -21.32 -8.52
CA MET A 1 6.19 -20.61 -7.57
C MET A 1 4.81 -20.56 -8.20
N ASN A 2 3.79 -21.16 -7.60
CA ASN A 2 2.42 -20.96 -8.09
C ASN A 2 2.03 -19.52 -7.78
N LEU A 3 1.64 -18.76 -8.81
CA LEU A 3 1.17 -17.40 -8.68
C LEU A 3 -0.27 -17.43 -8.17
N ASP A 4 -0.42 -17.55 -6.85
CA ASP A 4 -1.73 -17.45 -6.19
C ASP A 4 -2.23 -15.99 -6.29
N PRO A 5 -3.37 -15.72 -6.95
CA PRO A 5 -3.92 -14.39 -7.06
C PRO A 5 -4.19 -13.73 -5.70
N ALA A 6 -4.61 -14.51 -4.69
CA ALA A 6 -4.85 -13.98 -3.35
C ALA A 6 -3.58 -13.42 -2.73
N LEU A 7 -2.49 -14.17 -2.84
CA LEU A 7 -1.19 -13.78 -2.31
C LEU A 7 -0.66 -12.52 -3.00
N ILE A 8 -0.70 -12.46 -4.33
CA ILE A 8 -0.20 -11.31 -5.10
C ILE A 8 -0.97 -10.04 -4.75
N MET A 9 -2.30 -10.13 -4.69
CA MET A 9 -3.15 -8.98 -4.38
C MET A 9 -2.99 -8.54 -2.92
N ALA A 10 -2.82 -9.47 -1.98
CA ALA A 10 -2.53 -9.14 -0.59
C ALA A 10 -1.16 -8.46 -0.42
N MET A 11 -0.13 -8.91 -1.15
CA MET A 11 1.18 -8.26 -1.19
C MET A 11 1.08 -6.84 -1.69
N TRP A 12 0.36 -6.63 -2.80
CA TRP A 12 0.19 -5.31 -3.39
C TRP A 12 -0.58 -4.36 -2.47
N ALA A 13 -1.69 -4.83 -1.88
CA ALA A 13 -2.49 -4.08 -0.92
C ALA A 13 -1.71 -3.74 0.35
N ALA A 14 -0.95 -4.69 0.91
CA ALA A 14 -0.13 -4.48 2.10
C ALA A 14 0.92 -3.40 1.87
N GLY A 15 1.71 -3.54 0.81
CA GLY A 15 2.78 -2.60 0.50
C GLY A 15 2.26 -1.20 0.22
N LEU A 16 1.18 -1.08 -0.58
CA LEU A 16 0.56 0.20 -0.89
C LEU A 16 -0.05 0.86 0.34
N SER A 17 -0.76 0.12 1.19
CA SER A 17 -1.32 0.64 2.45
C SER A 17 -0.23 1.22 3.35
N ILE A 18 0.87 0.50 3.54
CA ILE A 18 1.97 0.92 4.42
C ILE A 18 2.67 2.16 3.84
N ALA A 19 3.00 2.14 2.56
CA ALA A 19 3.63 3.28 1.90
C ALA A 19 2.71 4.51 1.90
N ALA A 20 1.41 4.34 1.66
CA ALA A 20 0.42 5.40 1.75
C ALA A 20 0.31 5.98 3.16
N ALA A 21 0.32 5.13 4.21
CA ALA A 21 0.34 5.58 5.60
C ALA A 21 1.56 6.49 5.86
N VAL A 22 2.74 6.08 5.38
CA VAL A 22 3.97 6.86 5.50
C VAL A 22 3.89 8.19 4.74
N VAL A 23 3.36 8.20 3.51
CA VAL A 23 3.22 9.42 2.71
C VAL A 23 2.22 10.41 3.32
N VAL A 24 1.09 9.91 3.84
CA VAL A 24 0.10 10.72 4.56
C VAL A 24 0.72 11.28 5.84
N LEU A 25 1.51 10.49 6.57
CA LEU A 25 2.24 10.92 7.76
C LEU A 25 3.24 12.05 7.44
N TRP A 26 3.89 12.01 6.28
CA TRP A 26 4.80 13.07 5.83
C TRP A 26 4.10 14.40 5.54
N ARG A 27 2.76 14.40 5.37
CA ARG A 27 1.95 15.59 5.06
C ARG A 27 2.45 16.39 3.85
N VAL A 28 3.06 15.71 2.88
CA VAL A 28 3.59 16.32 1.65
C VAL A 28 2.52 16.48 0.58
N VAL A 29 1.43 15.71 0.65
CA VAL A 29 0.36 15.69 -0.36
C VAL A 29 -1.00 15.90 0.29
N GLY A 30 -1.93 16.46 -0.48
CA GLY A 30 -3.29 16.75 -0.03
C GLY A 30 -4.23 15.54 -0.06
N THR A 31 -5.50 15.79 0.29
CA THR A 31 -6.56 14.77 0.39
C THR A 31 -6.76 13.98 -0.90
N GLY A 32 -6.53 14.57 -2.08
CA GLY A 32 -6.66 13.87 -3.36
C GLY A 32 -5.75 12.64 -3.47
N TYR A 33 -4.52 12.71 -2.94
CA TYR A 33 -3.62 11.55 -2.90
C TYR A 33 -4.16 10.46 -1.97
N LEU A 34 -4.68 10.85 -0.80
CA LEU A 34 -5.29 9.93 0.15
C LEU A 34 -6.46 9.17 -0.48
N TRP A 35 -7.35 9.84 -1.21
CA TRP A 35 -8.46 9.19 -1.92
C TRP A 35 -7.97 8.12 -2.90
N LEU A 36 -6.96 8.45 -3.71
CA LEU A 36 -6.42 7.51 -4.68
C LEU A 36 -5.72 6.34 -3.97
N ALA A 37 -4.84 6.62 -3.02
CA ALA A 37 -4.08 5.59 -2.30
C ALA A 37 -4.97 4.65 -1.49
N ALA A 38 -5.94 5.20 -0.74
CA ALA A 38 -6.92 4.43 0.01
C ALA A 38 -7.83 3.62 -0.92
N GLY A 39 -8.35 4.22 -1.99
CA GLY A 39 -9.21 3.55 -2.95
C GLY A 39 -8.51 2.41 -3.69
N THR A 40 -7.30 2.64 -4.19
CA THR A 40 -6.50 1.61 -4.86
C THR A 40 -6.13 0.49 -3.89
N SER A 41 -5.73 0.84 -2.67
CA SER A 41 -5.42 -0.17 -1.64
C SER A 41 -6.64 -1.01 -1.26
N ALA A 42 -7.81 -0.38 -1.08
CA ALA A 42 -9.06 -1.08 -0.81
C ALA A 42 -9.44 -1.98 -1.99
N GLY A 43 -9.27 -1.51 -3.24
CA GLY A 43 -9.51 -2.31 -4.45
C GLY A 43 -8.67 -3.58 -4.49
N PHE A 44 -7.34 -3.48 -4.32
CA PHE A 44 -6.48 -4.66 -4.25
C PHE A 44 -6.83 -5.56 -3.06
N GLY A 45 -7.16 -4.99 -1.91
CA GLY A 45 -7.60 -5.74 -0.74
C GLY A 45 -8.89 -6.54 -0.97
N ILE A 46 -9.88 -5.95 -1.67
CA ILE A 46 -11.13 -6.62 -2.05
C ILE A 46 -10.82 -7.77 -3.01
N ILE A 47 -10.00 -7.54 -4.04
CA ILE A 47 -9.62 -8.61 -4.98
C ILE A 47 -8.89 -9.74 -4.26
N ALA A 48 -7.98 -9.42 -3.33
CA ALA A 48 -7.31 -10.39 -2.49
C ALA A 48 -8.31 -11.22 -1.68
N ALA A 49 -9.29 -10.56 -1.05
CA ALA A 49 -10.31 -11.22 -0.24
C ALA A 49 -11.19 -12.16 -1.09
N LEU A 50 -11.64 -11.69 -2.26
CA LEU A 50 -12.44 -12.48 -3.21
C LEU A 50 -11.66 -13.66 -3.81
N SER A 51 -10.34 -13.56 -3.87
CA SER A 51 -9.47 -14.61 -4.40
C SER A 51 -9.06 -15.66 -3.35
N GLY A 52 -9.47 -15.53 -2.09
CA GLY A 52 -9.14 -16.48 -1.02
C GLY A 52 -8.25 -15.93 0.10
N GLY A 53 -7.92 -14.64 0.11
CA GLY A 53 -7.06 -14.01 1.13
C GLY A 53 -7.66 -13.95 2.55
N GLY A 54 -8.90 -14.42 2.72
CA GLY A 54 -9.54 -14.61 4.02
C GLY A 54 -9.99 -13.31 4.70
N LEU A 55 -10.40 -13.45 5.96
CA LEU A 55 -10.88 -12.34 6.78
C LEU A 55 -9.88 -11.17 6.92
N PRO A 56 -8.55 -11.38 7.05
CA PRO A 56 -7.61 -10.27 7.15
C PRO A 56 -7.64 -9.34 5.93
N SER A 57 -7.85 -9.88 4.73
CA SER A 57 -7.96 -9.05 3.51
C SER A 57 -9.23 -8.20 3.49
N TRP A 58 -10.35 -8.70 4.03
CA TRP A 58 -11.56 -7.88 4.21
C TRP A 58 -11.34 -6.76 5.23
N ILE A 59 -10.73 -7.07 6.38
CA ILE A 59 -10.40 -6.08 7.41
C ILE A 59 -9.49 -5.00 6.81
N GLY A 60 -8.48 -5.40 6.06
CA GLY A 60 -7.56 -4.46 5.43
C GLY A 60 -8.24 -3.56 4.41
N ALA A 61 -9.07 -4.14 3.53
CA ALA A 61 -9.82 -3.39 2.53
C ALA A 61 -10.78 -2.36 3.16
N ILE A 62 -11.53 -2.76 4.17
CA ILE A 62 -12.45 -1.87 4.89
C ILE A 62 -11.68 -0.77 5.61
N SER A 63 -10.58 -1.12 6.29
CA SER A 63 -9.74 -0.13 6.98
C SER A 63 -9.18 0.91 6.01
N ALA A 64 -8.67 0.46 4.85
CA ALA A 64 -8.20 1.35 3.79
C ALA A 64 -9.33 2.24 3.27
N ALA A 65 -10.51 1.67 2.99
CA ALA A 65 -11.66 2.44 2.51
C ALA A 65 -12.12 3.51 3.52
N LEU A 66 -12.10 3.19 4.82
CA LEU A 66 -12.49 4.14 5.86
C LEU A 66 -11.50 5.29 6.05
N ALA A 67 -10.25 5.13 5.61
CA ALA A 67 -9.20 6.14 5.75
C ALA A 67 -9.54 7.48 5.06
N VAL A 68 -10.39 7.49 4.02
CA VAL A 68 -10.77 8.71 3.31
C VAL A 68 -11.71 9.63 4.10
N PHE A 69 -12.37 9.11 5.14
CA PHE A 69 -13.37 9.84 5.92
C PHE A 69 -12.84 10.44 7.23
N VAL A 70 -11.53 10.28 7.48
CA VAL A 70 -10.90 10.68 8.74
C VAL A 70 -9.79 11.71 8.50
N PRO A 71 -9.42 12.51 9.52
CA PRO A 71 -8.30 13.44 9.39
C PRO A 71 -6.98 12.68 9.14
N PRO A 72 -5.92 13.36 8.64
CA PRO A 72 -4.67 12.72 8.21
C PRO A 72 -4.03 11.78 9.24
N VAL A 73 -4.11 12.12 10.53
CA VAL A 73 -3.61 11.25 11.61
C VAL A 73 -4.41 9.96 11.69
N GLY A 74 -5.75 10.05 11.67
CA GLY A 74 -6.63 8.87 11.64
C GLY A 74 -6.43 8.05 10.36
N ALA A 75 -6.26 8.71 9.21
CA ALA A 75 -6.01 8.06 7.94
C ALA A 75 -4.69 7.27 7.96
N THR A 76 -3.64 7.83 8.56
CA THR A 76 -2.36 7.14 8.76
C THR A 76 -2.54 5.86 9.58
N VAL A 77 -3.32 5.92 10.67
CA VAL A 77 -3.60 4.74 11.52
C VAL A 77 -4.38 3.70 10.73
N LEU A 78 -5.45 4.09 10.05
CA LEU A 78 -6.30 3.16 9.30
C LEU A 78 -5.55 2.50 8.12
N LEU A 79 -4.71 3.23 7.41
CA LEU A 79 -3.84 2.69 6.37
C LEU A 79 -2.76 1.78 6.96
N GLY A 80 -2.18 2.13 8.11
CA GLY A 80 -1.25 1.26 8.84
C GLY A 80 -1.91 -0.06 9.25
N LEU A 81 -3.12 0.00 9.81
CA LEU A 81 -3.93 -1.17 10.18
C LEU A 81 -4.29 -2.00 8.94
N ALA A 82 -4.61 -1.36 7.82
CA ALA A 82 -4.85 -2.04 6.56
C ALA A 82 -3.62 -2.83 6.10
N GLY A 83 -2.44 -2.18 6.16
CA GLY A 83 -1.16 -2.81 5.89
C GLY A 83 -0.92 -4.06 6.74
N VAL A 84 -1.08 -3.94 8.06
CA VAL A 84 -0.89 -5.06 9.01
C VAL A 84 -1.90 -6.19 8.76
N ALA A 85 -3.15 -5.86 8.47
CA ALA A 85 -4.17 -6.85 8.15
C ALA A 85 -3.82 -7.63 6.86
N HIS A 86 -3.38 -6.95 5.81
CA HIS A 86 -2.93 -7.60 4.58
C HIS A 86 -1.63 -8.39 4.77
N LEU A 87 -0.67 -7.92 5.58
CA LEU A 87 0.50 -8.69 5.97
C LEU A 87 0.12 -9.98 6.71
N SER A 88 -0.95 -9.95 7.50
CA SER A 88 -1.47 -11.14 8.19
C SER A 88 -2.05 -12.15 7.19
N SER A 89 -2.72 -11.67 6.13
CA SER A 89 -3.16 -12.52 5.00
C SER A 89 -1.98 -13.15 4.27
N ILE A 90 -0.89 -12.39 4.07
CA ILE A 90 0.32 -12.90 3.43
C ILE A 90 0.95 -14.04 4.23
N ALA A 91 1.03 -13.89 5.56
CA ALA A 91 1.66 -14.88 6.43
C ALA A 91 0.96 -16.25 6.40
N THR A 92 -0.32 -16.31 6.06
CA THR A 92 -1.09 -17.56 5.98
C THR A 92 -1.11 -18.19 4.58
N ASN A 93 -0.76 -17.44 3.53
CA ASN A 93 -0.97 -17.86 2.15
C ASN A 93 0.33 -18.06 1.34
N GLY A 94 1.51 -17.75 1.90
CA GLY A 94 2.75 -17.89 1.14
C GLY A 94 4.04 -17.83 1.95
N PRO A 95 5.20 -18.04 1.29
CA PRO A 95 6.51 -17.94 1.91
C PRO A 95 6.81 -16.49 2.33
N ILE A 96 6.85 -16.25 3.65
CA ILE A 96 6.82 -14.91 4.24
C ILE A 96 7.90 -13.96 3.69
N VAL A 97 9.13 -14.43 3.49
CA VAL A 97 10.24 -13.59 3.01
C VAL A 97 9.97 -13.05 1.61
N LEU A 98 9.62 -13.93 0.67
CA LEU A 98 9.33 -13.54 -0.71
C LEU A 98 8.08 -12.65 -0.78
N SER A 99 7.10 -12.91 0.07
CA SER A 99 5.89 -12.11 0.08
C SER A 99 6.09 -10.73 0.70
N LEU A 100 6.98 -10.59 1.70
CA LEU A 100 7.39 -9.28 2.21
C LEU A 100 8.18 -8.49 1.17
N LEU A 101 9.12 -9.15 0.46
CA LEU A 101 9.86 -8.52 -0.65
C LEU A 101 8.92 -8.05 -1.75
N GLY A 102 7.98 -8.90 -2.17
CA GLY A 102 7.03 -8.50 -3.20
C GLY A 102 6.00 -7.47 -2.72
N ALA A 103 5.65 -7.43 -1.43
CA ALA A 103 4.86 -6.33 -0.88
C ALA A 103 5.65 -5.01 -0.94
N ALA A 104 6.91 -5.02 -0.53
CA ALA A 104 7.79 -3.86 -0.59
C ALA A 104 8.03 -3.39 -2.03
N SER A 105 8.23 -4.30 -2.99
CA SER A 105 8.46 -3.94 -4.39
C SER A 105 7.18 -3.45 -5.08
N LEU A 106 6.09 -4.22 -5.05
CA LEU A 106 4.82 -3.84 -5.69
C LEU A 106 4.24 -2.57 -5.08
N GLY A 107 4.19 -2.52 -3.74
CA GLY A 107 3.71 -1.35 -3.00
C GLY A 107 4.61 -0.13 -3.19
N GLY A 108 5.93 -0.32 -3.14
CA GLY A 108 6.92 0.75 -3.32
C GLY A 108 6.84 1.38 -4.70
N ILE A 109 6.90 0.56 -5.77
CA ILE A 109 6.81 1.03 -7.16
C ILE A 109 5.47 1.73 -7.39
N THR A 110 4.36 1.14 -6.94
CA THR A 110 3.03 1.74 -7.15
C THR A 110 2.90 3.06 -6.42
N SER A 111 3.37 3.14 -5.17
CA SER A 111 3.33 4.37 -4.38
C SER A 111 4.23 5.44 -4.98
N GLU A 112 5.38 5.07 -5.53
CA GLU A 112 6.26 5.99 -6.27
C GLU A 112 5.57 6.51 -7.53
N MET A 113 4.97 5.65 -8.35
CA MET A 113 4.24 6.06 -9.56
C MET A 113 3.08 6.99 -9.23
N MET A 114 2.31 6.66 -8.18
CA MET A 114 1.22 7.50 -7.69
C MET A 114 1.73 8.84 -7.18
N LEU A 115 2.77 8.86 -6.34
CA LEU A 115 3.34 10.11 -5.85
C LEU A 115 3.97 10.93 -6.98
N GLY A 116 4.61 10.28 -7.95
CA GLY A 116 5.23 10.88 -9.12
C GLY A 116 4.22 11.65 -9.97
N HIS A 117 3.00 11.14 -10.11
CA HIS A 117 1.92 11.87 -10.77
C HIS A 117 1.64 13.23 -10.10
N TRP A 118 1.69 13.31 -8.76
CA TRP A 118 1.51 14.59 -8.05
C TRP A 118 2.66 15.56 -8.30
N PHE A 119 3.89 15.07 -8.47
CA PHE A 119 5.03 15.93 -8.83
C PHE A 119 4.91 16.52 -10.25
N LEU A 120 4.22 15.84 -11.17
CA LEU A 120 3.95 16.38 -12.49
C LEU A 120 2.95 17.56 -12.42
N ILE A 121 2.02 17.52 -11.46
CA ILE A 121 1.02 18.57 -11.25
C ILE A 121 1.61 19.73 -10.43
N ASP A 122 2.34 19.42 -9.36
CA ASP A 122 2.98 20.41 -8.49
C ASP A 122 4.49 20.13 -8.33
N PRO A 123 5.35 20.80 -9.12
CA PRO A 123 6.80 20.65 -9.04
C PRO A 123 7.42 21.19 -7.74
N ARG A 124 6.66 21.88 -6.88
CA ARG A 124 7.16 22.45 -5.62
C ARG A 124 7.25 21.41 -4.49
N LEU A 125 6.69 20.22 -4.70
CA LEU A 125 6.76 19.13 -3.74
C LEU A 125 8.21 18.72 -3.46
N PRO A 126 8.53 18.26 -2.23
CA PRO A 126 9.90 17.97 -1.86
C PRO A 126 10.35 16.58 -2.37
N ARG A 127 11.34 16.55 -3.28
CA ARG A 127 11.79 15.33 -3.99
C ARG A 127 12.32 14.19 -3.12
N TRP A 128 12.68 14.46 -1.86
CA TRP A 128 13.19 13.44 -0.95
C TRP A 128 12.17 12.31 -0.71
N SER A 129 10.87 12.60 -0.80
CA SER A 129 9.81 11.60 -0.58
C SER A 129 9.81 10.55 -1.68
N LEU A 130 9.94 10.96 -2.94
CA LEU A 130 10.11 10.07 -4.09
C LEU A 130 11.38 9.24 -3.99
N HIS A 131 12.52 9.87 -3.70
CA HIS A 131 13.79 9.14 -3.58
C HIS A 131 13.75 8.06 -2.49
N ARG A 132 13.07 8.32 -1.36
CA ARG A 132 12.90 7.32 -0.30
C ARG A 132 12.02 6.16 -0.73
N LEU A 133 10.90 6.41 -1.42
CA LEU A 133 10.04 5.35 -1.95
C LEU A 133 10.76 4.52 -3.02
N ALA A 134 11.45 5.18 -3.95
CA ALA A 134 12.23 4.54 -5.01
C ALA A 134 13.34 3.65 -4.44
N ALA A 135 14.04 4.11 -3.39
CA ALA A 135 15.07 3.32 -2.72
C ALA A 135 14.48 2.04 -2.11
N ILE A 136 13.33 2.13 -1.43
CA ILE A 136 12.70 0.97 -0.79
C ILE A 136 12.15 -0.01 -1.84
N GLY A 137 11.39 0.49 -2.82
CA GLY A 137 10.81 -0.34 -3.88
C GLY A 137 11.88 -0.99 -4.76
N GLY A 138 12.90 -0.23 -5.16
CA GLY A 138 14.01 -0.70 -5.98
C GLY A 138 14.90 -1.71 -5.25
N ALA A 139 15.22 -1.48 -3.97
CA ALA A 139 16.00 -2.44 -3.18
C ALA A 139 15.26 -3.77 -3.02
N ALA A 140 13.94 -3.74 -2.76
CA ALA A 140 13.14 -4.95 -2.65
C ALA A 140 13.00 -5.71 -3.97
N ALA A 141 12.99 -5.02 -5.10
CA ALA A 141 12.92 -5.63 -6.43
C ALA A 141 14.25 -6.25 -6.90
N ALA A 142 15.38 -5.87 -6.28
CA ALA A 142 16.72 -6.32 -6.66
C ALA A 142 17.21 -7.56 -5.89
N LEU A 143 16.41 -8.06 -4.92
CA LEU A 143 16.68 -9.22 -4.08
C LEU A 143 15.85 -10.43 -4.51
#